data_AF-A0A8H6Y1L5-F1
#
_entry.id   AF-A0A8H6Y1L5-F1
#
_cell.length_a   1.000
_cell.length_b   1.000
_cell.length_c   1.000
_cell.angle_alpha   90.00
_cell.angle_beta   90.00
_cell.angle_gamma   90.00
#
_symmetry.space_group_name_H-M   'P 1'
#
loop_
_entity.id
_entity.type
_entity.pdbx_description
1 polymer ?
#
loop_
_entity_poly.entity_id
_entity_poly.type
_entity_poly.pdbx_seq_one_letter_code
_entity_poly.pdbx_strand_id
1 'polypeptide(L)'
;MDSASPSTSRSDLDSSNDPLDSSASSNYSLTTPSGVPSAQALVRTTKSALEALDDTLGELHGQTTQIALLGGEPQIARDIENLRTQLMDHERRYREGIEEIKLLLKHVESEVVPELLKKQAEEDIAREIDQLVAEQVAICLKDHIPQELQDEVAEQQRILEEVRRELHNSESRRSNARLRTDHGDDSLQTIYKADGTIPAAYPANLQALFDMDGLTSRALMEEYELRHASESRERNLNRLMQFLGVKYQMVRDGSATRSIGLV
;
A
#
# COMPACT_ATOMS: atom_id res chain seq x y z
N MET A 1 -60.52 -14.27 -48.44
CA MET A 1 -60.01 -13.77 -49.73
C MET A 1 -58.94 -12.77 -49.38
N ASP A 2 -57.64 -12.99 -49.50
CA ASP A 2 -56.80 -14.06 -50.06
C ASP A 2 -55.47 -13.95 -49.28
N SER A 3 -54.96 -15.01 -48.66
CA SER A 3 -54.07 -16.03 -49.27
C SER A 3 -52.66 -15.51 -49.59
N ALA A 4 -51.66 -16.01 -48.84
CA ALA A 4 -50.40 -16.62 -49.34
C ALA A 4 -49.15 -16.24 -48.52
N SER A 5 -48.68 -17.21 -47.74
CA SER A 5 -47.27 -17.44 -47.34
C SER A 5 -46.46 -18.01 -48.54
N PRO A 6 -45.33 -18.75 -48.38
CA PRO A 6 -43.98 -18.43 -47.88
C PRO A 6 -42.86 -18.93 -48.86
N SER A 7 -41.58 -18.66 -48.57
CA SER A 7 -40.39 -19.38 -49.11
C SER A 7 -39.16 -18.99 -48.28
N THR A 8 -38.41 -19.85 -47.57
CA THR A 8 -37.72 -21.14 -47.82
C THR A 8 -36.48 -21.03 -48.71
N SER A 9 -35.30 -21.12 -48.06
CA SER A 9 -33.98 -21.66 -48.50
C SER A 9 -33.09 -21.64 -47.24
N ARG A 10 -32.61 -22.69 -46.55
CA ARG A 10 -32.05 -24.02 -46.86
C ARG A 10 -30.67 -23.95 -47.54
N SER A 11 -29.77 -24.83 -47.07
CA SER A 11 -28.39 -25.16 -47.51
C SER A 11 -27.29 -24.38 -46.74
N ASP A 12 -26.17 -24.92 -46.24
CA ASP A 12 -25.52 -26.25 -46.22
C ASP A 12 -24.55 -26.31 -45.02
N LEU A 13 -24.63 -27.31 -44.14
CA LEU A 13 -23.63 -28.37 -43.95
C LEU A 13 -22.38 -28.28 -44.84
N ASP A 14 -21.26 -27.84 -44.27
CA ASP A 14 -19.94 -28.29 -44.71
C ASP A 14 -19.19 -28.94 -43.53
N SER A 15 -18.74 -30.15 -43.82
CA SER A 15 -18.09 -31.10 -42.96
C SER A 15 -16.82 -31.47 -43.70
N SER A 16 -15.68 -30.96 -43.25
CA SER A 16 -14.38 -31.38 -43.77
C SER A 16 -13.39 -31.58 -42.62
N ASN A 17 -12.94 -32.82 -42.55
CA ASN A 17 -11.93 -33.40 -41.67
C ASN A 17 -10.50 -32.92 -42.01
N ASP A 18 -9.62 -33.19 -41.04
CA ASP A 18 -8.16 -33.43 -41.12
C ASP A 18 -7.18 -32.24 -41.07
N PRO A 19 -5.90 -32.44 -40.64
CA PRO A 19 -5.35 -33.39 -39.67
C PRO A 19 -4.35 -32.76 -38.65
N LEU A 20 -3.86 -33.62 -37.75
CA LEU A 20 -2.71 -33.47 -36.84
C LEU A 20 -1.46 -32.85 -37.50
N ASP A 21 -0.78 -31.93 -36.80
CA ASP A 21 0.60 -32.06 -36.26
C ASP A 21 1.17 -30.68 -35.87
N SER A 22 2.16 -30.68 -34.97
CA SER A 22 3.08 -29.59 -34.60
C SER A 22 2.81 -28.89 -33.27
N SER A 23 3.25 -29.58 -32.21
CA SER A 23 4.18 -29.06 -31.21
C SER A 23 4.72 -27.64 -31.44
N ALA A 24 4.19 -26.69 -30.67
CA ALA A 24 4.87 -25.43 -30.38
C ALA A 24 4.84 -25.19 -28.86
N SER A 25 6.00 -25.44 -28.25
CA SER A 25 6.35 -25.02 -26.90
C SER A 25 6.02 -23.53 -26.71
N SER A 26 5.05 -23.25 -25.84
CA SER A 26 4.85 -21.93 -25.26
C SER A 26 5.08 -22.02 -23.77
N ASN A 27 6.07 -21.26 -23.34
CA ASN A 27 6.62 -21.27 -22.00
C ASN A 27 5.57 -20.81 -20.99
N TYR A 28 5.24 -21.70 -20.07
CA TYR A 28 4.51 -21.38 -18.84
C TYR A 28 5.43 -20.57 -17.94
N SER A 29 5.36 -19.24 -18.02
CA SER A 29 5.84 -18.38 -16.94
C SER A 29 4.75 -18.33 -15.87
N LEU A 30 4.50 -19.47 -15.22
CA LEU A 30 3.69 -19.55 -14.02
C LEU A 30 4.58 -19.13 -12.85
N THR A 31 4.43 -17.86 -12.48
CA THR A 31 4.94 -17.25 -11.26
C THR A 31 4.67 -18.17 -10.07
N THR A 32 5.73 -18.77 -9.57
CA THR A 32 5.73 -19.54 -8.33
C THR A 32 5.48 -18.56 -7.17
N PRO A 33 4.50 -18.82 -6.30
CA PRO A 33 4.37 -18.03 -5.08
C PRO A 33 5.59 -18.27 -4.20
N SER A 34 6.17 -17.17 -3.74
CA SER A 34 7.21 -17.04 -2.72
C SER A 34 6.84 -17.82 -1.43
N GLY A 35 7.09 -19.13 -1.40
CA GLY A 35 6.88 -19.99 -0.23
C GLY A 35 8.01 -21.00 0.04
N VAL A 36 9.00 -21.09 -0.85
CA VAL A 36 10.11 -22.05 -0.76
C VAL A 36 11.09 -21.81 0.42
N PRO A 37 11.34 -20.59 0.94
CA PRO A 37 12.20 -20.47 2.13
C PRO A 37 11.53 -21.04 3.39
N SER A 38 10.20 -21.09 3.45
CA SER A 38 9.47 -21.65 4.60
C SER A 38 9.54 -23.18 4.64
N ALA A 39 9.36 -23.87 3.51
CA ALA A 39 9.44 -25.33 3.46
C ALA A 39 10.85 -25.87 3.75
N GLN A 40 11.90 -25.21 3.24
CA GLN A 40 13.28 -25.59 3.55
C GLN A 40 13.66 -25.30 5.00
N ALA A 41 13.13 -24.23 5.60
CA ALA A 41 13.29 -23.99 7.04
C ALA A 41 12.61 -25.12 7.83
N LEU A 42 11.39 -25.50 7.46
CA LEU A 42 10.62 -26.57 8.11
C LEU A 42 11.36 -27.91 8.06
N VAL A 43 11.90 -28.28 6.89
CA VAL A 43 12.70 -29.52 6.70
C VAL A 43 13.99 -29.49 7.54
N ARG A 44 14.65 -28.33 7.67
CA ARG A 44 15.84 -28.20 8.55
C ARG A 44 15.47 -28.32 10.02
N THR A 45 14.37 -27.72 10.47
CA THR A 45 13.88 -27.90 11.84
C THR A 45 13.45 -29.33 12.12
N THR A 46 12.75 -30.01 11.21
CA THR A 46 12.38 -31.42 11.41
C THR A 46 13.60 -32.32 11.40
N LYS A 47 14.62 -32.02 10.58
CA LYS A 47 15.88 -32.77 10.56
C LYS A 47 16.67 -32.57 11.85
N SER A 48 16.78 -31.33 12.34
CA SER A 48 17.42 -31.03 13.63
C SER A 48 16.66 -31.66 14.80
N ALA A 49 15.33 -31.70 14.75
CA ALA A 49 14.52 -32.40 15.74
C ALA A 49 14.69 -33.92 15.68
N LEU A 50 14.90 -34.50 14.49
CA LEU A 50 15.22 -35.91 14.30
C LEU A 50 16.63 -36.25 14.79
N GLU A 51 17.62 -35.41 14.51
CA GLU A 51 18.99 -35.57 15.04
C GLU A 51 18.99 -35.46 16.56
N ALA A 52 18.26 -34.50 17.13
CA ALA A 52 18.08 -34.40 18.59
C ALA A 52 17.36 -35.63 19.16
N LEU A 53 16.36 -36.18 18.46
CA LEU A 53 15.70 -37.43 18.86
C LEU A 53 16.65 -38.63 18.81
N ASP A 54 17.50 -38.71 17.79
CA ASP A 54 18.49 -39.78 17.63
C ASP A 54 19.57 -39.70 18.71
N ASP A 55 20.03 -38.50 19.05
CA ASP A 55 20.94 -38.25 20.18
C ASP A 55 20.29 -38.66 21.51
N THR A 56 19.02 -38.29 21.74
CA THR A 56 18.31 -38.72 22.96
C THR A 56 18.08 -40.23 23.00
N LEU A 57 17.82 -40.88 21.87
CA LEU A 57 17.69 -42.34 21.77
C LEU A 57 19.02 -43.04 22.03
N GLY A 58 20.13 -42.49 21.52
CA GLY A 58 21.48 -42.98 21.76
C GLY A 58 21.89 -42.84 23.23
N GLU A 59 21.58 -41.71 23.86
CA GLU A 59 21.84 -41.48 25.28
C GLU A 59 20.98 -42.38 26.17
N LEU A 60 19.71 -42.57 25.81
CA LEU A 60 18.78 -43.47 26.50
C LEU A 60 19.19 -44.94 26.31
N HIS A 61 19.75 -45.31 25.16
CA HIS A 61 20.34 -46.63 24.94
C HIS A 61 21.60 -46.85 25.79
N GLY A 62 22.46 -45.82 25.91
CA GLY A 62 23.62 -45.83 26.80
C GLY A 62 23.23 -45.99 28.28
N GLN A 63 22.22 -45.24 28.74
CA GLN A 63 21.68 -45.40 30.09
C GLN A 63 21.01 -46.76 30.30
N THR A 64 20.26 -47.26 29.32
CA THR A 64 19.58 -48.57 29.40
C THR A 64 20.58 -49.71 29.53
N THR A 65 21.70 -49.67 28.79
CA THR A 65 22.75 -50.69 28.90
C THR A 65 23.52 -50.61 30.22
N GLN A 66 23.73 -49.42 30.76
CA GLN A 66 24.37 -49.22 32.06
C GLN A 66 23.47 -49.64 33.24
N ILE A 67 22.15 -49.44 33.13
CA ILE A 67 21.16 -49.85 34.13
C ILE A 67 20.87 -51.37 34.05
N ALA A 68 20.91 -51.96 32.85
CA ALA A 68 20.83 -53.41 32.66
C ALA A 68 21.99 -54.15 33.36
N LEU A 69 23.17 -53.51 33.45
CA LEU A 69 24.33 -54.05 34.18
C LEU A 69 24.20 -53.94 35.71
N LEU A 70 23.32 -53.08 36.23
CA LEU A 70 23.17 -52.80 37.67
C LEU A 70 22.00 -53.53 38.36
N GLY A 71 21.28 -54.44 37.68
CA GLY A 71 20.21 -55.23 38.32
C GLY A 71 18.94 -54.43 38.66
N GLY A 72 18.61 -53.41 37.87
CA GLY A 72 17.41 -52.57 37.99
C GLY A 72 16.14 -53.13 37.32
N GLU A 73 16.05 -54.44 37.08
CA GLU A 73 14.96 -55.10 36.35
C GLU A 73 13.53 -54.74 36.82
N PRO A 74 13.22 -54.60 38.15
CA PRO A 74 11.88 -54.21 38.57
C PRO A 74 11.58 -52.70 38.39
N GLN A 75 12.61 -51.86 38.27
CA GLN A 75 12.44 -50.42 38.08
C GLN A 75 12.12 -50.11 36.60
N ILE A 76 12.85 -50.74 35.67
CA ILE A 76 12.62 -50.62 34.22
C ILE A 76 11.21 -51.09 33.84
N ALA A 77 10.74 -52.20 34.43
CA ALA A 77 9.38 -52.69 34.17
C ALA A 77 8.30 -51.69 34.61
N ARG A 78 8.53 -50.96 35.71
CA ARG A 78 7.63 -49.88 36.18
C ARG A 78 7.69 -48.67 35.25
N ASP A 79 8.88 -48.30 34.80
CA ASP A 79 9.07 -47.16 33.90
C ASP A 79 8.44 -47.40 32.52
N ILE A 80 8.51 -48.63 32.00
CA ILE A 80 7.82 -49.03 30.76
C ILE A 80 6.30 -48.94 30.92
N GLU A 81 5.76 -49.38 32.06
CA GLU A 81 4.31 -49.31 32.32
C GLU A 81 3.84 -47.86 32.52
N ASN A 82 4.65 -47.03 33.18
CA ASN A 82 4.43 -45.59 33.29
C ASN A 82 4.46 -44.91 31.91
N LEU A 83 5.38 -45.29 31.03
CA LEU A 83 5.47 -44.74 29.69
C LEU A 83 4.27 -45.16 28.83
N ARG A 84 3.82 -46.41 28.93
CA ARG A 84 2.60 -46.89 28.25
C ARG A 84 1.35 -46.14 28.70
N THR A 85 1.18 -45.95 30.01
CA THR A 85 0.04 -45.20 30.55
C THR A 85 0.11 -43.73 30.12
N GLN A 86 1.28 -43.10 30.13
CA GLN A 86 1.48 -41.75 29.61
C GLN A 86 1.18 -41.65 28.11
N LEU A 87 1.57 -42.65 27.31
CA LEU A 87 1.35 -42.67 25.87
C LEU A 87 -0.14 -42.83 25.54
N MET A 88 -0.86 -43.70 26.27
CA MET A 88 -2.31 -43.83 26.15
C MET A 88 -3.04 -42.54 26.54
N ASP A 89 -2.60 -41.88 27.63
CA ASP A 89 -3.15 -40.59 28.04
C ASP A 89 -2.88 -39.50 26.99
N HIS A 90 -1.70 -39.48 26.40
CA HIS A 90 -1.36 -38.58 25.29
C HIS A 90 -2.22 -38.86 24.07
N GLU A 91 -2.37 -40.13 23.66
CA GLU A 91 -3.16 -40.53 22.51
C GLU A 91 -4.63 -40.14 22.69
N ARG A 92 -5.17 -40.29 23.91
CA ARG A 92 -6.52 -39.81 24.26
C ARG A 92 -6.63 -38.30 24.08
N ARG A 93 -5.71 -37.52 24.66
CA ARG A 93 -5.71 -36.05 24.52
C ARG A 93 -5.57 -35.60 23.07
N TYR A 94 -4.75 -36.27 22.29
CA TYR A 94 -4.60 -35.97 20.86
C TYR A 94 -5.89 -36.26 20.10
N ARG A 95 -6.59 -37.36 20.42
CA ARG A 95 -7.87 -37.69 19.79
C ARG A 95 -8.93 -36.65 20.13
N GLU A 96 -9.03 -36.26 21.40
CA GLU A 96 -9.91 -35.18 21.86
C GLU A 96 -9.58 -33.84 21.17
N GLY A 97 -8.30 -33.47 21.07
CA GLY A 97 -7.86 -32.27 20.37
C GLY A 97 -8.16 -32.30 18.87
N ILE A 98 -8.02 -33.46 18.22
CA ILE A 98 -8.38 -33.61 16.79
C ILE A 98 -9.90 -33.46 16.60
N GLU A 99 -10.72 -33.97 17.52
CA GLU A 99 -12.16 -33.80 17.45
C GLU A 99 -12.57 -32.34 17.66
N GLU A 100 -11.94 -31.62 18.59
CA GLU A 100 -12.14 -30.19 18.79
C GLU A 100 -11.78 -29.39 17.53
N ILE A 101 -10.60 -29.66 16.93
CA ILE A 101 -10.18 -29.01 15.68
C ILE A 101 -11.17 -29.31 14.55
N LYS A 102 -11.70 -30.53 14.45
CA LYS A 102 -12.72 -30.86 13.44
C LYS A 102 -14.01 -30.07 13.65
N LEU A 103 -14.44 -29.88 14.89
CA LEU A 103 -15.63 -29.07 15.20
C LEU A 103 -15.41 -27.60 14.84
N LEU A 104 -14.26 -27.04 15.20
CA LEU A 104 -13.88 -25.67 14.82
C LEU A 104 -13.81 -25.51 13.31
N LEU A 105 -13.19 -26.45 12.59
CA LEU A 105 -13.11 -26.42 11.14
C LEU A 105 -14.50 -26.44 10.50
N LYS A 106 -15.39 -27.30 11.00
CA LYS A 106 -16.76 -27.38 10.52
C LYS A 106 -17.53 -26.08 10.77
N HIS A 107 -17.34 -25.45 11.93
CA HIS A 107 -17.96 -24.16 12.24
C HIS A 107 -17.47 -23.06 11.29
N VAL A 108 -16.14 -22.96 11.07
CA VAL A 108 -15.56 -22.01 10.12
C VAL A 108 -16.11 -22.23 8.71
N GLU A 109 -16.20 -23.49 8.26
CA GLU A 109 -16.74 -23.84 6.95
C GLU A 109 -18.22 -23.48 6.82
N SER A 110 -19.02 -23.73 7.86
CA SER A 110 -20.48 -23.56 7.78
C SER A 110 -20.99 -22.14 8.07
N GLU A 111 -20.24 -21.34 8.83
CA GLU A 111 -20.69 -20.00 9.26
C GLU A 111 -19.80 -18.91 8.67
N VAL A 112 -18.49 -19.02 8.85
CA VAL A 112 -17.56 -17.92 8.49
C VAL A 112 -17.38 -17.81 6.98
N VAL A 113 -17.19 -18.94 6.29
CA VAL A 113 -16.99 -18.95 4.83
C VAL A 113 -18.20 -18.36 4.08
N PRO A 114 -19.46 -18.78 4.32
CA PRO A 114 -20.59 -18.21 3.56
C PRO A 114 -20.83 -16.75 3.90
N GLU A 115 -20.63 -16.30 5.15
CA GLU A 115 -20.75 -14.88 5.50
C GLU A 115 -19.70 -14.03 4.77
N LEU A 116 -18.44 -14.49 4.74
CA LEU A 116 -17.38 -13.80 4.03
C LEU A 116 -17.64 -13.73 2.53
N LEU A 117 -18.04 -14.85 1.91
CA LEU A 117 -18.35 -14.91 0.48
C LEU A 117 -19.56 -14.03 0.13
N LYS A 118 -20.58 -14.01 0.98
CA LYS A 118 -21.75 -13.15 0.80
C LYS A 118 -21.35 -11.68 0.85
N LYS A 119 -20.55 -11.29 1.85
CA LYS A 119 -20.07 -9.91 1.98
C LYS A 119 -19.21 -9.50 0.79
N GLN A 120 -18.29 -10.36 0.36
CA GLN A 120 -17.46 -10.15 -0.83
C GLN A 120 -18.34 -9.98 -2.09
N ALA A 121 -19.33 -10.84 -2.28
CA ALA A 121 -20.25 -10.76 -3.41
C ALA A 121 -21.10 -9.48 -3.38
N GLU A 122 -21.58 -9.06 -2.20
CA GLU A 122 -22.30 -7.79 -2.04
C GLU A 122 -21.42 -6.59 -2.40
N GLU A 123 -20.15 -6.57 -1.96
CA GLU A 123 -19.18 -5.53 -2.30
C GLU A 123 -18.87 -5.48 -3.80
N ASP A 124 -18.72 -6.64 -4.44
CA ASP A 124 -18.44 -6.73 -5.87
C ASP A 124 -19.67 -6.33 -6.70
N ILE A 125 -20.88 -6.76 -6.32
CA ILE A 125 -22.15 -6.33 -6.94
C ILE A 125 -22.33 -4.82 -6.79
N ALA A 126 -22.10 -4.26 -5.61
CA ALA A 126 -22.20 -2.82 -5.39
C ALA A 126 -21.25 -2.04 -6.29
N ARG A 127 -20.00 -2.51 -6.42
CA ARG A 127 -18.99 -1.91 -7.31
C ARG A 127 -19.41 -1.96 -8.77
N GLU A 128 -19.96 -3.09 -9.22
CA GLU A 128 -20.42 -3.25 -10.60
C GLU A 128 -21.65 -2.38 -10.89
N ILE A 129 -22.59 -2.28 -9.94
CA ILE A 129 -23.73 -1.36 -10.05
C ILE A 129 -23.25 0.09 -10.14
N ASP A 130 -22.32 0.52 -9.29
CA ASP A 130 -21.78 1.88 -9.32
C ASP A 130 -21.13 2.20 -10.66
N GLN A 131 -20.40 1.25 -11.25
CA GLN A 131 -19.81 1.39 -12.58
C GLN A 131 -20.88 1.52 -13.66
N LEU A 132 -21.88 0.64 -13.68
CA LEU A 132 -22.97 0.67 -14.66
C LEU A 132 -23.79 1.96 -14.54
N VAL A 133 -24.06 2.43 -13.33
CA VAL A 133 -24.75 3.70 -13.09
C VAL A 133 -23.90 4.87 -13.59
N ALA A 134 -22.59 4.90 -13.31
CA ALA A 134 -21.71 5.94 -13.80
C ALA A 134 -21.66 6.01 -15.34
N GLU A 135 -21.59 4.85 -16.00
CA GLU A 135 -21.62 4.76 -17.47
C GLU A 135 -22.96 5.26 -18.03
N GLN A 136 -24.08 4.80 -17.48
CA GLN A 136 -25.41 5.20 -17.93
C GLN A 136 -25.66 6.69 -17.70
N VAL A 137 -25.23 7.22 -16.56
CA VAL A 137 -25.30 8.65 -16.25
C VAL A 137 -24.44 9.44 -17.23
N ALA A 138 -23.22 8.99 -17.56
CA ALA A 138 -22.38 9.67 -18.54
C ALA A 138 -23.03 9.73 -19.94
N ILE A 139 -23.73 8.67 -20.36
CA ILE A 139 -24.49 8.66 -21.62
C ILE A 139 -25.68 9.63 -21.55
N CYS A 140 -26.48 9.54 -20.49
CA CYS A 140 -27.64 10.42 -20.30
C CYS A 140 -27.22 11.90 -20.23
N LEU A 141 -26.11 12.22 -19.57
CA LEU A 141 -25.59 13.59 -19.48
C LEU A 141 -25.16 14.13 -20.85
N LYS A 142 -24.56 13.30 -21.72
CA LYS A 142 -24.22 13.70 -23.09
C LYS A 142 -25.45 14.03 -23.93
N ASP A 143 -26.52 13.26 -23.76
CA ASP A 143 -27.76 13.44 -24.54
C ASP A 143 -28.60 14.63 -24.03
N HIS A 144 -28.58 14.90 -22.72
CA HIS A 144 -29.46 15.90 -22.10
C HIS A 144 -28.79 17.23 -21.78
N ILE A 145 -27.46 17.25 -21.61
CA ILE A 145 -26.70 18.47 -21.32
C ILE A 145 -25.85 18.83 -22.54
N PRO A 146 -26.17 19.93 -23.24
CA PRO A 146 -25.33 20.44 -24.32
C PRO A 146 -23.86 20.53 -23.91
N GLN A 147 -22.98 20.08 -24.79
CA GLN A 147 -21.53 20.08 -24.55
C GLN A 147 -21.01 21.47 -24.17
N GLU A 148 -21.58 22.53 -24.73
CA GLU A 148 -21.27 23.92 -24.41
C GLU A 148 -21.40 24.25 -22.91
N LEU A 149 -22.45 23.73 -22.25
CA LEU A 149 -22.65 23.96 -20.81
C LEU A 149 -21.69 23.13 -19.96
N GLN A 150 -21.29 21.94 -20.43
CA GLN A 150 -20.29 21.12 -19.75
C GLN A 150 -18.91 21.80 -19.81
N ASP A 151 -18.56 22.34 -20.97
CA ASP A 151 -17.33 23.09 -21.18
C ASP A 151 -17.32 24.38 -20.34
N GLU A 152 -18.45 25.10 -20.26
CA GLU A 152 -18.59 26.27 -19.40
C GLU A 152 -18.42 25.93 -17.92
N VAL A 153 -19.02 24.85 -17.43
CA VAL A 153 -18.87 24.40 -16.05
C VAL A 153 -17.43 24.01 -15.76
N ALA A 154 -16.77 23.29 -16.67
CA ALA A 154 -15.36 22.91 -16.52
C ALA A 154 -14.45 24.14 -16.46
N GLU A 155 -14.68 25.14 -17.32
CA GLU A 155 -13.93 26.38 -17.31
C GLU A 155 -14.18 27.18 -16.02
N GLN A 156 -15.44 27.28 -15.57
CA GLN A 156 -15.78 27.94 -14.32
C GLN A 156 -15.16 27.23 -13.11
N GLN A 157 -15.12 25.89 -13.09
CA GLN A 157 -14.46 25.13 -12.04
C GLN A 157 -12.96 25.42 -12.01
N ARG A 158 -12.30 25.44 -13.18
CA ARG A 158 -10.89 25.79 -13.30
C ARG A 158 -10.62 27.21 -12.78
N ILE A 159 -11.46 28.19 -13.14
CA ILE A 159 -11.37 29.57 -12.64
C ILE A 159 -11.54 29.59 -11.11
N LEU A 160 -12.51 28.85 -10.57
CA LEU A 160 -12.71 28.79 -9.12
C LEU A 160 -11.51 28.17 -8.38
N GLU A 161 -10.86 27.16 -8.95
CA GLU A 161 -9.64 26.58 -8.39
C GLU A 161 -8.47 27.56 -8.42
N GLU A 162 -8.33 28.33 -9.50
CA GLU A 162 -7.37 29.43 -9.60
C GLU A 162 -7.63 30.49 -8.51
N VAL A 163 -8.87 30.99 -8.40
CA VAL A 163 -9.24 32.00 -7.40
C VAL A 163 -9.06 31.49 -5.97
N ARG A 164 -9.44 30.24 -5.68
CA ARG A 164 -9.24 29.63 -4.34
C ARG A 164 -7.76 29.57 -3.98
N ARG A 165 -6.92 29.23 -4.94
CA ARG A 165 -5.48 29.16 -4.76
C ARG A 165 -4.86 30.53 -4.57
N GLU A 166 -5.28 31.52 -5.35
CA GLU A 166 -4.86 32.91 -5.18
C GLU A 166 -5.28 33.46 -3.82
N LEU A 167 -6.51 33.16 -3.40
CA LEU A 167 -7.02 33.52 -2.08
C LEU A 167 -6.17 32.88 -0.98
N HIS A 168 -5.94 31.56 -1.04
CA HIS A 168 -5.06 30.86 -0.11
C HIS A 168 -3.66 31.48 -0.08
N ASN A 169 -3.07 31.73 -1.24
CA ASN A 169 -1.75 32.38 -1.35
C ASN A 169 -1.74 33.77 -0.73
N SER A 170 -2.81 34.56 -0.90
CA SER A 170 -2.94 35.88 -0.29
C SER A 170 -3.08 35.81 1.24
N GLU A 171 -3.82 34.82 1.73
CA GLU A 171 -4.02 34.57 3.16
C GLU A 171 -2.73 34.06 3.81
N SER A 172 -2.04 33.10 3.18
CA SER A 172 -0.73 32.62 3.58
C SER A 172 0.28 33.76 3.66
N ARG A 173 0.35 34.64 2.65
CA ARG A 173 1.23 35.83 2.69
C ARG A 173 0.88 36.75 3.84
N ARG A 174 -0.42 36.98 4.10
CA ARG A 174 -0.89 37.82 5.21
C ARG A 174 -0.55 37.20 6.56
N SER A 175 -0.65 35.88 6.69
CA SER A 175 -0.28 35.13 7.89
C SER A 175 1.24 35.19 8.11
N ASN A 176 2.02 34.92 7.07
CA ASN A 176 3.48 35.00 7.08
C ASN A 176 4.00 36.41 7.42
N ALA A 177 3.29 37.45 6.99
CA ALA A 177 3.61 38.84 7.34
C ALA A 177 3.44 39.18 8.83
N ARG A 178 2.67 38.37 9.58
CA ARG A 178 2.46 38.55 11.02
C ARG A 178 3.52 37.84 11.86
N LEU A 179 4.30 36.95 11.27
CA LEU A 179 5.32 36.19 12.00
C LEU A 179 6.42 37.12 12.51
N ARG A 180 6.79 36.98 13.78
CA ARG A 180 7.81 37.79 14.46
C ARG A 180 9.11 37.02 14.61
N THR A 181 10.24 37.73 14.53
CA THR A 181 11.59 37.15 14.65
C THR A 181 11.87 36.50 16.01
N ASP A 182 11.12 36.88 17.05
CA ASP A 182 11.29 36.34 18.39
C ASP A 182 10.81 34.87 18.50
N HIS A 183 10.07 34.38 17.50
CA HIS A 183 9.54 33.02 17.42
C HIS A 183 9.95 32.36 16.10
N GLY A 184 11.24 32.02 15.97
CA GLY A 184 11.79 31.36 14.78
C GLY A 184 11.22 29.96 14.48
N ASP A 185 10.54 29.37 15.46
CA ASP A 185 9.83 28.08 15.36
C ASP A 185 8.42 28.20 14.77
N ASP A 186 7.93 29.42 14.54
CA ASP A 186 6.61 29.61 13.95
C ASP A 186 6.55 29.02 12.53
N SER A 187 5.50 28.23 12.29
CA SER A 187 5.30 27.54 11.00
C SER A 187 4.91 28.52 9.90
N LEU A 188 5.60 28.39 8.77
CA LEU A 188 5.37 29.19 7.58
C LEU A 188 4.19 28.62 6.79
N GLN A 189 3.19 29.44 6.49
CA GLN A 189 2.04 29.02 5.71
C GLN A 189 2.43 28.85 4.25
N THR A 190 2.05 27.70 3.69
CA THR A 190 2.44 27.26 2.35
C THR A 190 1.85 28.15 1.26
N ILE A 191 2.58 28.26 0.15
CA ILE A 191 2.13 28.98 -1.04
C ILE A 191 2.12 27.99 -2.20
N TYR A 192 1.00 27.92 -2.90
CA TYR A 192 0.84 27.09 -4.08
C TYR A 192 1.40 27.78 -5.32
N LYS A 193 1.95 26.99 -6.25
CA LYS A 193 2.38 27.45 -7.57
C LYS A 193 1.20 27.67 -8.53
N ALA A 194 1.52 28.15 -9.73
CA ALA A 194 0.62 28.20 -10.89
C ALA A 194 0.11 26.81 -11.34
N ASP A 195 0.72 25.72 -10.86
CA ASP A 195 0.25 24.35 -11.11
C ASP A 195 -0.54 23.74 -9.93
N GLY A 196 -0.71 24.48 -8.82
CA GLY A 196 -1.40 23.98 -7.62
C GLY A 196 -0.56 23.05 -6.74
N THR A 197 0.68 22.75 -7.12
CA THR A 197 1.62 21.96 -6.33
C THR A 197 2.42 22.83 -5.36
N ILE A 198 2.92 22.20 -4.30
CA ILE A 198 3.85 22.82 -3.34
C ILE A 198 5.26 22.29 -3.66
N PRO A 199 6.29 23.16 -3.74
CA PRO A 199 7.67 22.72 -3.88
C PRO A 199 8.12 21.74 -2.79
N ALA A 200 8.87 20.71 -3.17
CA ALA A 200 9.46 19.79 -2.20
C ALA A 200 10.48 20.47 -1.27
N ALA A 201 11.15 21.51 -1.77
CA ALA A 201 12.13 22.29 -1.01
C ALA A 201 11.50 23.42 -0.16
N TYR A 202 10.17 23.46 -0.01
CA TYR A 202 9.50 24.52 0.75
C TYR A 202 9.88 24.46 2.25
N PRO A 203 10.31 25.58 2.86
CA PRO A 203 10.71 25.59 4.26
C PRO A 203 9.49 25.54 5.18
N ALA A 204 9.52 24.63 6.16
CA ALA A 204 8.42 24.48 7.13
C ALA A 204 8.31 25.66 8.11
N ASN A 205 9.45 26.24 8.51
CA ASN A 205 9.54 27.28 9.54
C ASN A 205 10.45 28.42 9.08
N LEU A 206 10.39 29.58 9.77
CA LEU A 206 11.25 30.72 9.48
C LEU A 206 12.75 30.40 9.63
N GLN A 207 13.13 29.59 10.63
CA GLN A 207 14.53 29.15 10.77
C GLN A 207 15.00 28.35 9.55
N ALA A 208 14.19 27.39 9.07
CA ALA A 208 14.52 26.60 7.88
C ALA A 208 14.63 27.47 6.62
N LEU A 209 13.84 28.55 6.53
CA LEU A 209 13.98 29.55 5.47
C LEU A 209 15.32 30.30 5.56
N PHE A 210 15.74 30.72 6.76
CA PHE A 210 17.01 31.42 6.95
C PHE A 210 18.24 30.53 6.77
N ASP A 211 18.15 29.25 7.13
CA ASP A 211 19.25 28.29 7.03
C ASP A 211 19.40 27.68 5.63
N MET A 212 18.50 28.02 4.70
CA MET A 212 18.47 27.49 3.35
C MET A 212 19.72 27.85 2.53
N ASP A 213 20.30 26.86 1.84
CA ASP A 213 21.45 27.03 0.96
C ASP A 213 21.19 27.91 -0.27
N GLY A 214 22.27 28.43 -0.87
CA GLY A 214 22.18 29.22 -2.11
C GLY A 214 21.61 28.43 -3.29
N LEU A 215 21.85 27.11 -3.35
CA LEU A 215 21.36 26.25 -4.42
C LEU A 215 19.86 25.96 -4.29
N THR A 216 19.40 25.64 -3.08
CA THR A 216 17.98 25.36 -2.80
C THR A 216 17.11 26.61 -2.92
N SER A 217 17.60 27.76 -2.45
CA SER A 217 16.92 29.04 -2.64
C SER A 217 16.82 29.44 -4.12
N ARG A 218 17.84 29.13 -4.93
CA ARG A 218 17.79 29.33 -6.39
C ARG A 218 16.76 28.41 -7.06
N ALA A 219 16.78 27.12 -6.71
CA ALA A 219 15.83 26.15 -7.23
C ALA A 219 14.39 26.56 -6.92
N LEU A 220 14.10 26.99 -5.68
CA LEU A 220 12.78 27.50 -5.31
C LEU A 220 12.38 28.75 -6.09
N MET A 221 13.30 29.68 -6.34
CA MET A 221 12.99 30.86 -7.15
C MET A 221 12.62 30.49 -8.58
N GLU A 222 13.29 29.50 -9.18
CA GLU A 222 12.95 28.98 -10.50
C GLU A 222 11.60 28.26 -10.49
N GLU A 223 11.33 27.47 -9.45
CA GLU A 223 10.10 26.70 -9.28
C GLU A 223 8.84 27.59 -9.08
N TYR A 224 9.03 28.78 -8.52
CA TYR A 224 7.99 29.82 -8.40
C TYR A 224 8.01 30.85 -9.54
N GLU A 225 8.83 30.63 -10.57
CA GLU A 225 9.01 31.51 -11.73
C GLU A 225 9.35 32.97 -11.35
N LEU A 226 10.05 33.16 -10.23
CA LEU A 226 10.45 34.48 -9.75
C LEU A 226 11.58 35.02 -10.64
N ARG A 227 11.33 36.15 -11.30
CA ARG A 227 12.29 36.75 -12.23
C ARG A 227 13.64 37.06 -11.55
N HIS A 228 14.72 36.76 -12.28
CA HIS A 228 16.12 37.16 -12.00
C HIS A 228 16.85 36.44 -10.85
N ALA A 229 16.84 35.11 -10.78
CA ALA A 229 17.69 34.38 -9.83
C ALA A 229 19.16 34.88 -9.86
N SER A 230 19.63 35.44 -8.75
CA SER A 230 20.98 35.98 -8.60
C SER A 230 21.95 34.89 -8.13
N GLU A 231 23.25 35.13 -8.24
CA GLU A 231 24.26 34.25 -7.63
C GLU A 231 24.41 34.47 -6.12
N SER A 232 23.93 35.62 -5.60
CA SER A 232 23.93 35.91 -4.17
C SER A 232 22.72 35.26 -3.50
N ARG A 233 23.01 34.35 -2.56
CA ARG A 233 22.04 33.71 -1.66
C ARG A 233 21.13 34.72 -0.99
N GLU A 234 21.69 35.81 -0.46
CA GLU A 234 20.95 36.82 0.29
C GLU A 234 19.96 37.58 -0.59
N ARG A 235 20.32 37.88 -1.83
CA ARG A 235 19.39 38.50 -2.79
C ARG A 235 18.24 37.58 -3.15
N ASN A 236 18.53 36.29 -3.33
CA ASN A 236 17.51 35.29 -3.63
C ASN A 236 16.56 35.11 -2.45
N LEU A 237 17.11 34.99 -1.23
CA LEU A 237 16.33 34.86 -0.01
C LEU A 237 15.47 36.09 0.26
N ASN A 238 16.00 37.31 0.05
CA ASN A 238 15.22 38.54 0.22
C ASN A 238 14.02 38.61 -0.71
N ARG A 239 14.17 38.17 -1.96
CA ARG A 239 13.06 38.11 -2.91
C ARG A 239 12.07 37.01 -2.58
N LEU A 240 12.57 35.85 -2.15
CA LEU A 240 11.73 34.75 -1.71
C LEU A 240 10.91 35.18 -0.48
N MET A 241 11.53 35.80 0.51
CA MET A 241 10.84 36.36 1.68
C MET A 241 9.78 37.39 1.29
N GLN A 242 10.11 38.32 0.38
CA GLN A 242 9.15 39.29 -0.14
C GLN A 242 7.96 38.61 -0.84
N PHE A 243 8.21 37.58 -1.63
CA PHE A 243 7.17 36.79 -2.29
C PHE A 243 6.28 36.05 -1.28
N LEU A 244 6.89 35.43 -0.27
CA LEU A 244 6.21 34.70 0.80
C LEU A 244 5.44 35.62 1.77
N GLY A 245 5.57 36.94 1.63
CA GLY A 245 4.92 37.93 2.49
C GLY A 245 5.66 38.19 3.81
N VAL A 246 6.88 37.67 3.94
CA VAL A 246 7.68 37.76 5.15
C VAL A 246 8.40 39.12 5.19
N LYS A 247 8.15 39.91 6.24
CA LYS A 247 8.71 41.27 6.41
C LYS A 247 10.13 41.27 7.00
N TYR A 248 11.04 40.52 6.37
CA TYR A 248 12.45 40.48 6.76
C TYR A 248 13.36 40.79 5.58
N GLN A 249 14.50 41.40 5.89
CA GLN A 249 15.59 41.59 4.94
C GLN A 249 16.90 41.06 5.54
N MET A 250 17.56 40.17 4.81
CA MET A 250 18.95 39.80 5.06
C MET A 250 19.84 40.98 4.67
N VAL A 251 20.55 41.50 5.66
CA VAL A 251 21.56 42.54 5.49
C VAL A 251 22.93 41.92 5.82
N ARG A 252 23.92 42.21 4.98
CA ARG A 252 25.31 41.85 5.27
C ARG A 252 25.88 42.88 6.23
N ASP A 253 26.27 42.43 7.42
CA ASP A 253 26.96 43.27 8.41
C ASP A 253 28.39 42.72 8.56
N GLY A 254 29.30 43.19 7.69
CA GLY A 254 30.66 42.63 7.58
C GLY A 254 30.70 41.21 7.01
N SER A 255 31.42 40.29 7.70
CA SER A 255 31.53 38.86 7.35
C SER A 255 30.30 38.03 7.76
N ALA A 256 29.41 38.59 8.59
CA ALA A 256 28.23 37.91 9.12
C ALA A 256 26.95 38.37 8.42
N THR A 257 26.01 37.44 8.23
CA THR A 257 24.68 37.74 7.67
C THR A 257 23.68 37.88 8.81
N ARG A 258 22.95 39.00 8.88
CA ARG A 258 21.94 39.25 9.91
C ARG A 258 20.58 39.48 9.26
N SER A 259 19.51 38.88 9.81
CA SER A 259 18.13 39.22 9.44
C SER A 259 17.67 40.44 10.23
N ILE A 260 17.07 41.41 9.54
CA ILE A 260 16.49 42.61 10.15
C ILE A 260 15.00 42.66 9.81
N GLY A 261 14.15 42.84 10.82
CA GLY A 261 12.72 43.08 10.65
C GLY A 261 12.45 44.43 9.99
N LEU A 262 11.61 44.41 8.95
CA LEU A 262 11.06 45.63 8.36
C LEU A 262 9.83 46.04 9.18
N VAL A 263 9.89 47.23 9.80
CA VAL A 263 8.80 47.84 10.58
C VAL A 263 7.69 48.31 9.65
#